data_AF-E9HGR5-F1
#
_entry.id   AF-E9HGR5-F1
#
_cell.length_a   1.000
_cell.length_b   1.000
_cell.length_c   1.000
_cell.angle_alpha   90.00
_cell.angle_beta   90.00
_cell.angle_gamma   90.00
#
_symmetry.space_group_name_H-M   'P 1'
#
loop_
_entity.id
_entity.type
_entity.pdbx_description
1 polymer ?
#
loop_
_entity_poly.entity_id
_entity_poly.type
_entity_poly.pdbx_seq_one_letter_code
_entity_poly.pdbx_strand_id
1 'polypeptide(L)'
;MDLSNTMFTVKDFAAKLNERTSEIVDIGKMPTSCTDLQRMGHKLSGFFSVKGSNKMEMIYCDFYPNENEIQTRIGYVDVKSAPVHFYVTRDTTFKLTNTPIPFDLVRMNEGNAMDLASGKFTAPRPGIYYFSFTGHALSRTL
;
A
#
# COMPACT_ATOMS: atom_id res chain seq x y z
N MET A 1 -13.25 53.26 -0.85
CA MET A 1 -12.82 51.91 -0.43
C MET A 1 -13.39 51.69 0.96
N ASP A 2 -14.28 50.71 1.10
CA ASP A 2 -15.15 50.54 2.28
C ASP A 2 -14.37 49.97 3.48
N LEU A 3 -14.53 50.58 4.66
CA LEU A 3 -13.89 50.15 5.90
C LEU A 3 -14.34 48.74 6.31
N SER A 4 -15.58 48.38 5.99
CA SER A 4 -16.16 47.06 6.22
C SER A 4 -15.43 45.98 5.43
N ASN A 5 -15.21 46.23 4.13
CA ASN A 5 -14.47 45.31 3.27
C ASN A 5 -13.01 45.17 3.73
N THR A 6 -12.39 46.27 4.16
CA THR A 6 -11.01 46.26 4.67
C THR A 6 -10.90 45.41 5.95
N MET A 7 -11.85 45.53 6.87
CA MET A 7 -11.89 44.68 8.08
C MET A 7 -12.10 43.20 7.75
N PHE A 8 -12.93 42.88 6.75
CA PHE A 8 -13.13 41.50 6.31
C PHE A 8 -11.83 40.91 5.77
N THR A 9 -11.11 41.65 4.91
CA THR A 9 -9.82 41.19 4.37
C THR A 9 -8.78 41.02 5.46
N VAL A 10 -8.69 41.93 6.44
CA VAL A 10 -7.75 41.80 7.56
C VAL A 10 -8.05 40.56 8.42
N LYS A 11 -9.32 40.25 8.67
CA LYS A 11 -9.72 39.03 9.40
C LYS A 11 -9.37 37.76 8.63
N ASP A 12 -9.60 37.74 7.33
CA ASP A 12 -9.22 36.63 6.45
C ASP A 12 -7.69 36.42 6.45
N PHE A 13 -6.91 37.50 6.33
CA PHE A 13 -5.45 37.42 6.41
C PHE A 13 -4.97 36.93 7.78
N ALA A 14 -5.57 37.40 8.88
CA ALA A 14 -5.21 36.96 10.22
C ALA A 14 -5.51 35.47 10.43
N ALA A 15 -6.65 34.97 9.92
CA ALA A 15 -6.99 33.55 9.96
C ALA A 15 -5.97 32.70 9.16
N LYS A 16 -5.65 33.12 7.93
CA LYS A 16 -4.65 32.47 7.08
C LYS A 16 -3.24 32.50 7.67
N LEU A 17 -2.89 33.58 8.39
CA LEU A 17 -1.60 33.69 9.08
C LEU A 17 -1.53 32.72 10.26
N ASN A 18 -2.55 32.72 11.12
CA ASN A 18 -2.63 31.81 12.27
C ASN A 18 -2.60 30.34 11.86
N GLU A 19 -3.19 30.00 10.72
CA GLU A 19 -3.12 28.64 10.18
C GLU A 19 -1.68 28.25 9.80
N ARG A 20 -0.91 29.17 9.18
CA ARG A 20 0.51 28.95 8.82
C ARG A 20 1.45 28.94 10.01
N THR A 21 1.11 29.64 11.10
CA THR A 21 1.93 29.75 12.32
C THR A 21 1.47 28.82 13.43
N SER A 22 0.47 27.96 13.18
CA SER A 22 0.03 26.95 14.14
C SER A 22 1.22 26.09 14.58
N GLU A 23 1.34 25.87 15.88
CA GLU A 23 2.44 25.10 16.46
C GLU A 23 2.43 23.69 15.89
N ILE A 24 3.63 23.16 15.60
CA ILE A 24 3.79 21.76 15.24
C ILE A 24 3.46 20.96 16.50
N VAL A 25 2.37 20.21 16.45
CA VAL A 25 1.93 19.36 17.56
C VAL A 25 2.31 17.93 17.23
N ASP A 26 3.12 17.31 18.08
CA ASP A 26 3.25 15.85 18.06
C ASP A 26 1.93 15.24 18.52
N ILE A 27 1.23 14.59 17.58
CA ILE A 27 -0.07 13.98 17.84
C ILE A 27 0.09 12.64 18.59
N GLY A 28 1.33 12.11 18.69
CA GLY A 28 1.63 10.85 19.40
C GLY A 28 0.96 9.61 18.76
N LYS A 29 0.43 9.75 17.54
CA LYS A 29 -0.27 8.69 16.80
C LYS A 29 -0.05 8.85 15.30
N MET A 30 -0.30 7.77 14.55
CA MET A 30 -0.29 7.83 13.08
C MET A 30 -1.34 8.83 12.57
N PRO A 31 -1.01 9.70 11.61
CA PRO A 31 -1.96 10.64 11.04
C PRO A 31 -3.10 9.89 10.36
N THR A 32 -4.30 10.44 10.45
CA THR A 32 -5.54 9.89 9.87
C THR A 32 -6.13 10.79 8.79
N SER A 33 -5.59 12.01 8.63
CA SER A 33 -6.11 13.04 7.74
C SER A 33 -5.06 14.07 7.31
N CYS A 34 -5.39 14.90 6.33
CA CYS A 34 -4.61 16.08 5.93
C CYS A 34 -4.49 17.11 7.06
N THR A 35 -5.52 17.26 7.89
CA THR A 35 -5.45 18.13 9.09
C THR A 35 -4.41 17.63 10.09
N ASP A 36 -4.33 16.32 10.31
CA ASP A 36 -3.29 15.73 11.17
C ASP A 36 -1.90 16.01 10.57
N LEU A 37 -1.71 15.79 9.27
CA LEU A 37 -0.45 16.04 8.58
C LEU A 37 -0.04 17.51 8.66
N GLN A 38 -0.98 18.45 8.49
CA GLN A 38 -0.72 19.88 8.60
C GLN A 38 -0.29 20.26 10.02
N ARG A 39 -0.94 19.72 11.07
CA ARG A 39 -0.54 19.90 12.47
C ARG A 39 0.82 19.27 12.79
N MET A 40 1.18 18.21 12.08
CA MET A 40 2.53 17.61 12.13
C MET A 40 3.57 18.41 11.34
N GLY A 41 3.19 19.54 10.73
CA GLY A 41 4.10 20.45 10.03
C GLY A 41 4.23 20.20 8.53
N HIS A 42 3.39 19.35 7.92
CA HIS A 42 3.34 19.22 6.46
C HIS A 42 2.74 20.48 5.84
N LYS A 43 3.49 21.12 4.93
CA LYS A 43 3.10 22.38 4.27
C LYS A 43 2.97 22.28 2.76
N LEU A 44 3.41 21.18 2.16
CA LEU A 44 3.36 20.96 0.71
C LEU A 44 2.26 19.98 0.35
N SER A 45 1.39 20.37 -0.59
CA SER A 45 0.37 19.50 -1.15
C SER A 45 1.03 18.27 -1.79
N GLY A 46 0.37 17.11 -1.70
CA GLY A 46 0.94 15.86 -2.19
C GLY A 46 0.19 14.62 -1.72
N PHE A 47 0.74 13.46 -2.07
CA PHE A 47 0.19 12.18 -1.64
C PHE A 47 0.80 11.70 -0.33
N PHE A 48 -0.05 11.23 0.58
CA PHE A 48 0.34 10.77 1.90
C PHE A 48 -0.34 9.46 2.26
N SER A 49 0.40 8.61 2.96
CA SER A 49 -0.13 7.41 3.60
C SER A 49 -0.63 7.74 5.00
N VAL A 50 -1.89 7.45 5.27
CA VAL A 50 -2.54 7.70 6.58
C VAL A 50 -3.19 6.44 7.10
N LYS A 51 -3.37 6.37 8.41
CA LYS A 51 -4.09 5.28 9.07
C LYS A 51 -5.58 5.38 8.76
N GLY A 52 -6.12 4.44 7.99
CA GLY A 52 -7.55 4.20 7.86
C GLY A 52 -8.09 3.30 8.98
N SER A 53 -9.36 2.91 8.91
CA SER A 53 -10.02 2.13 9.97
C SER A 53 -9.30 0.80 10.27
N ASN A 54 -8.98 0.04 9.21
CA ASN A 54 -8.32 -1.28 9.31
C ASN A 54 -7.14 -1.44 8.34
N LYS A 55 -6.86 -0.43 7.51
CA LYS A 55 -5.91 -0.51 6.39
C LYS A 55 -5.16 0.81 6.29
N MET A 56 -3.98 0.78 5.68
CA MET A 56 -3.32 2.02 5.26
C MET A 56 -4.09 2.62 4.08
N GLU A 57 -4.29 3.93 4.08
CA GLU A 57 -4.97 4.65 3.01
C GLU A 57 -4.00 5.62 2.33
N MET A 58 -4.17 5.78 1.02
CA MET A 58 -3.51 6.82 0.25
C MET A 58 -4.48 7.98 0.09
N ILE A 59 -4.09 9.15 0.54
CA ILE A 59 -4.84 10.39 0.36
C ILE A 59 -3.98 11.40 -0.39
N TYR A 60 -4.63 12.28 -1.13
CA TYR A 60 -4.02 13.50 -1.64
C TYR A 60 -4.43 14.66 -0.72
N CYS A 61 -3.45 15.38 -0.21
CA CYS A 61 -3.67 16.60 0.55
C CYS A 61 -3.38 17.80 -0.34
N ASP A 62 -4.39 18.65 -0.52
CA ASP A 62 -4.20 19.98 -1.05
C ASP A 62 -4.22 20.98 0.12
N PHE A 63 -3.07 21.54 0.47
CA PHE A 63 -2.96 22.55 1.52
C PHE A 63 -3.19 23.98 1.00
N TYR A 64 -3.43 24.14 -0.30
CA TYR A 64 -3.80 25.40 -0.92
C TYR A 64 -5.03 25.23 -1.83
N PRO A 65 -6.13 24.64 -1.32
CA PRO A 65 -7.28 24.36 -2.15
C PRO A 65 -7.95 25.68 -2.58
N ASN A 66 -8.51 25.67 -3.80
CA ASN A 66 -9.36 26.77 -4.26
C ASN A 66 -10.74 26.75 -3.56
N GLU A 67 -11.11 25.61 -2.95
CA GLU A 67 -12.35 25.38 -2.20
C GLU A 67 -12.02 24.90 -0.76
N ASN A 68 -13.01 24.45 0.02
CA ASN A 68 -12.79 23.99 1.40
C ASN A 68 -12.35 22.51 1.51
N GLU A 69 -12.19 21.80 0.39
CA GLU A 69 -11.80 20.38 0.39
C GLU A 69 -10.27 20.24 0.29
N ILE A 70 -9.62 20.02 1.44
CA ILE A 70 -8.16 19.82 1.53
C ILE A 70 -7.72 18.36 1.31
N GLN A 71 -8.65 17.41 1.22
CA GLN A 71 -8.36 15.98 1.26
C GLN A 71 -9.17 15.20 0.23
N THR A 72 -8.48 14.51 -0.67
CA THR A 72 -9.09 13.54 -1.60
C THR A 72 -8.61 12.14 -1.30
N ARG A 73 -9.55 11.19 -1.12
CA ARG A 73 -9.20 9.77 -0.92
C ARG A 73 -8.85 9.13 -2.27
N ILE A 74 -7.65 8.58 -2.37
CA ILE A 74 -7.19 7.89 -3.59
C ILE A 74 -7.49 6.40 -3.52
N GLY A 75 -7.27 5.78 -2.36
CA GLY A 75 -7.54 4.35 -2.16
C GLY A 75 -6.83 3.76 -0.96
N TYR A 76 -6.62 2.44 -1.00
CA TYR A 76 -5.89 1.70 0.02
C TYR A 76 -4.47 1.41 -0.44
N VAL A 77 -3.51 1.48 0.49
CA VAL A 77 -2.14 1.02 0.27
C VAL A 77 -1.99 -0.35 0.91
N ASP A 78 -1.65 -1.35 0.11
CA ASP A 78 -1.27 -2.66 0.62
C ASP A 78 0.21 -2.66 1.00
N VAL A 79 0.49 -2.52 2.29
CA VAL A 79 1.86 -2.50 2.82
C VAL A 79 2.30 -3.95 3.07
N LYS A 80 2.91 -4.56 2.05
CA LYS A 80 3.50 -5.91 2.18
C LYS A 80 4.87 -5.81 2.84
N SER A 81 4.96 -6.19 4.12
CA SER A 81 6.23 -6.18 4.86
C SER A 81 7.32 -7.08 4.25
N ALA A 82 6.92 -8.16 3.60
CA ALA A 82 7.76 -9.01 2.78
C ALA A 82 6.86 -9.73 1.75
N PRO A 83 6.92 -9.37 0.45
CA PRO A 83 6.19 -10.11 -0.57
C PRO A 83 6.67 -11.56 -0.66
N VAL A 84 5.72 -12.48 -0.83
CA VAL A 84 5.98 -13.92 -0.94
C VAL A 84 5.11 -14.47 -2.05
N HIS A 85 5.72 -14.76 -3.19
CA HIS A 85 5.05 -15.40 -4.31
C HIS A 85 6.06 -16.11 -5.21
N PHE A 86 5.61 -17.20 -5.82
CA PHE A 86 6.43 -18.02 -6.68
C PHE A 86 5.68 -18.39 -7.96
N TYR A 87 6.45 -18.58 -9.02
CA TYR A 87 6.02 -19.20 -10.26
C TYR A 87 7.15 -20.11 -10.73
N VAL A 88 6.89 -21.42 -10.70
CA VAL A 88 7.86 -22.46 -11.03
C VAL A 88 7.28 -23.38 -12.09
N THR A 89 8.14 -23.88 -12.97
CA THR A 89 7.74 -24.78 -14.05
C THR A 89 8.64 -26.02 -14.07
N ARG A 90 8.11 -27.07 -14.70
CA ARG A 90 8.82 -28.31 -14.95
C ARG A 90 8.61 -28.67 -16.42
N ASP A 91 9.71 -28.84 -17.15
CA ASP A 91 9.66 -29.16 -18.58
C ASP A 91 9.98 -30.64 -18.85
N THR A 92 10.38 -31.38 -17.80
CA THR A 92 10.72 -32.80 -17.89
C THR A 92 9.56 -33.68 -17.40
N THR A 93 9.41 -34.87 -17.99
CA THR A 93 8.38 -35.83 -17.57
C THR A 93 8.58 -36.25 -16.11
N PHE A 94 7.48 -36.34 -15.35
CA PHE A 94 7.45 -36.88 -13.99
C PHE A 94 6.47 -38.06 -13.94
N LYS A 95 6.85 -39.16 -13.28
CA LYS A 95 6.08 -40.42 -13.28
C LYS A 95 5.91 -41.05 -11.90
N LEU A 96 6.51 -40.46 -10.87
CA LEU A 96 6.45 -41.02 -9.52
C LEU A 96 5.07 -40.70 -8.91
N THR A 97 4.48 -41.72 -8.28
CA THR A 97 3.26 -41.58 -7.50
C THR A 97 3.59 -41.28 -6.04
N ASN A 98 2.67 -40.61 -5.33
CA ASN A 98 2.83 -40.24 -3.92
C ASN A 98 4.11 -39.48 -3.56
N THR A 99 4.69 -38.78 -4.54
CA THR A 99 5.92 -38.00 -4.36
C THR A 99 5.64 -36.54 -4.76
N PRO A 100 6.02 -35.54 -3.96
CA PRO A 100 5.95 -34.14 -4.36
C PRO A 100 6.65 -33.92 -5.70
N ILE A 101 6.09 -33.07 -6.57
CA ILE A 101 6.64 -32.82 -7.90
C ILE A 101 7.75 -31.78 -7.76
N PRO A 102 9.02 -32.11 -8.05
CA PRO A 102 10.08 -31.12 -8.09
C PRO A 102 9.98 -30.28 -9.36
N PHE A 103 10.46 -29.03 -9.27
CA PHE A 103 10.46 -28.08 -10.37
C PHE A 103 11.88 -27.82 -10.83
N ASP A 104 12.06 -27.70 -12.15
CA ASP A 104 13.39 -27.57 -12.74
C ASP A 104 13.69 -26.10 -13.10
N LEU A 105 12.66 -25.25 -13.13
CA LEU A 105 12.76 -23.86 -13.57
C LEU A 105 12.05 -22.92 -12.60
N VAL A 106 12.75 -21.85 -12.21
CA VAL A 106 12.18 -20.71 -11.50
C VAL A 106 11.87 -19.61 -12.51
N ARG A 107 10.62 -19.15 -12.55
CA ARG A 107 10.25 -17.91 -13.22
C ARG A 107 10.24 -16.75 -12.22
N MET A 108 9.82 -17.03 -10.98
CA MET A 108 9.81 -16.09 -9.86
C MET A 108 9.80 -16.86 -8.54
N ASN A 109 10.49 -16.39 -7.50
CA ASN A 109 10.46 -16.98 -6.15
C ASN A 109 10.78 -15.92 -5.09
N GLU A 110 9.95 -14.88 -5.03
CA GLU A 110 10.15 -13.82 -4.05
C GLU A 110 9.83 -14.33 -2.64
N GLY A 111 10.69 -13.99 -1.68
CA GLY A 111 10.65 -14.53 -0.32
C GLY A 111 11.29 -15.91 -0.18
N ASN A 112 11.79 -16.54 -1.26
CA ASN A 112 12.46 -17.84 -1.26
C ASN A 112 11.68 -18.94 -0.52
N ALA A 113 10.36 -18.91 -0.61
CA ALA A 113 9.47 -19.80 0.14
C ALA A 113 9.15 -21.11 -0.62
N MET A 114 9.42 -21.17 -1.92
CA MET A 114 9.30 -22.39 -2.72
C MET A 114 10.66 -23.07 -2.85
N ASP A 115 10.77 -24.32 -2.37
CA ASP A 115 11.91 -25.20 -2.62
C ASP A 115 11.62 -26.05 -3.87
N LEU A 116 12.43 -25.82 -4.91
CA LEU A 116 12.28 -26.47 -6.20
C LEU A 116 12.60 -27.98 -6.14
N ALA A 117 13.64 -28.34 -5.38
CA ALA A 117 14.13 -29.72 -5.33
C ALA A 117 13.17 -30.62 -4.56
N SER A 118 12.54 -30.11 -3.49
CA SER A 118 11.53 -30.86 -2.76
C SER A 118 10.11 -30.65 -3.29
N GLY A 119 9.88 -29.63 -4.14
CA GLY A 119 8.55 -29.28 -4.64
C GLY A 119 7.61 -28.71 -3.57
N LYS A 120 8.17 -28.19 -2.47
CA LYS A 120 7.40 -27.76 -1.30
C LYS A 120 7.47 -26.25 -1.11
N PHE A 121 6.29 -25.66 -0.92
CA PHE A 121 6.15 -24.30 -0.46
C PHE A 121 6.03 -24.27 1.07
N THR A 122 6.83 -23.44 1.73
CA THR A 122 6.76 -23.21 3.18
C THR A 122 6.21 -21.81 3.44
N ALA A 123 4.99 -21.73 3.99
CA ALA A 123 4.38 -20.45 4.34
C ALA A 123 5.23 -19.73 5.40
N PRO A 124 5.84 -18.56 5.09
CA PRO A 124 6.73 -17.89 6.04
C PRO A 124 5.98 -17.22 7.19
N ARG A 125 4.67 -16.98 7.04
CA ARG A 125 3.79 -16.38 8.05
C ARG A 125 2.37 -16.95 7.97
N PRO A 126 1.61 -16.99 9.07
CA PRO A 126 0.19 -17.31 9.03
C PRO A 126 -0.57 -16.32 8.13
N GLY A 127 -1.46 -16.83 7.28
CA GLY A 127 -2.20 -16.01 6.34
C GLY A 127 -2.98 -16.84 5.33
N ILE A 128 -3.66 -16.15 4.43
CA ILE A 128 -4.39 -16.76 3.32
C ILE A 128 -3.47 -16.78 2.10
N TYR A 129 -3.30 -17.95 1.50
CA TYR A 129 -2.48 -18.16 0.32
C TYR A 129 -3.36 -18.67 -0.83
N TYR A 130 -3.02 -18.26 -2.05
CA TYR A 130 -3.67 -18.73 -3.28
C TYR A 130 -2.67 -19.55 -4.08
N PHE A 131 -3.11 -20.73 -4.53
CA PHE A 131 -2.33 -21.62 -5.37
C PHE A 131 -3.11 -21.92 -6.64
N SER A 132 -2.41 -21.92 -7.77
CA SER A 132 -2.94 -22.35 -9.06
C SER A 132 -1.88 -23.18 -9.76
N PHE A 133 -2.31 -24.26 -10.41
CA PHE A 133 -1.42 -25.16 -11.12
C PHE A 133 -2.09 -25.68 -12.39
N THR A 134 -1.26 -25.95 -13.38
CA THR A 134 -1.64 -26.55 -14.66
C THR A 134 -0.68 -27.68 -14.96
N GLY A 135 -1.17 -28.79 -15.52
CA GLY A 135 -0.34 -29.94 -15.86
C GLY A 135 -0.78 -30.59 -17.16
N HIS A 136 0.19 -31.14 -17.90
CA HIS A 136 -0.07 -31.93 -19.10
C HIS A 136 0.09 -33.41 -18.78
N ALA A 137 -0.97 -34.20 -19.00
CA ALA A 137 -0.92 -35.64 -18.90
C ALA A 137 -0.59 -36.24 -20.28
N LEU A 138 0.52 -36.95 -20.39
CA LEU A 138 0.81 -37.77 -21.56
C LEU A 138 0.08 -39.10 -21.41
N SER A 139 -0.97 -39.32 -22.19
CA SER A 139 -1.57 -40.64 -22.33
C SER A 139 -0.63 -41.53 -23.15
N ARG A 140 -0.26 -42.70 -22.62
CA ARG A 140 0.36 -43.75 -23.43
C ARG A 140 -0.77 -44.49 -24.12
N THR A 141 -0.99 -44.20 -25.40
CA THR A 141 -1.77 -45.09 -26.27
C THR A 141 -0.94 -46.36 -26.47
N LEU A 142 -1.44 -47.50 -26.00
CA LEU A 142 -0.92 -48.83 -26.33
C LEU A 142 -1.39 -49.24 -27.73
#